data_AF-A0A165MD55-F1
#
_entry.id   AF-A0A165MD55-F1
#
_cell.length_a   1.000
_cell.length_b   1.000
_cell.length_c   1.000
_cell.angle_alpha   90.00
_cell.angle_beta   90.00
_cell.angle_gamma   90.00
#
_symmetry.space_group_name_H-M   'P 1'
#
loop_
_entity.id
_entity.type
_entity.pdbx_description
1 polymer ?
#
loop_
_entity_poly.entity_id
_entity_poly.type
_entity_poly.pdbx_seq_one_letter_code
_entity_poly.pdbx_strand_id
1 'polypeptide(L)'
;MLRRTLQGDASPYDPARAMGLFAQYTDPDSPRDAPVIGPEGLEQLCTAANIPMEGTQPLLLAWQLDAKVMGRISKDEWLKGSSAL
;
A
#
# COMPACT_ATOMS: atom_id res chain seq x y z
N MET A 1 -10.90 30.69 13.15
CA MET A 1 -10.09 29.45 13.10
C MET A 1 -10.90 28.38 12.40
N LEU A 2 -10.64 28.14 11.11
CA LEU A 2 -11.37 27.16 10.30
C LEU A 2 -10.70 25.79 10.44
N ARG A 3 -11.37 24.86 11.12
CA ARG A 3 -11.04 23.43 11.04
C ARG A 3 -11.42 22.95 9.65
N ARG A 4 -10.42 22.69 8.81
CA ARG A 4 -10.57 22.04 7.51
C ARG A 4 -10.99 20.59 7.77
N THR A 5 -12.24 20.26 7.49
CA THR A 5 -12.75 18.88 7.44
C THR A 5 -11.99 18.12 6.36
N LEU A 6 -11.07 17.23 6.75
CA LEU A 6 -10.55 16.19 5.87
C LEU A 6 -11.60 15.09 5.80
N GLN A 7 -12.71 15.36 5.13
CA GLN A 7 -13.66 14.32 4.75
C GLN A 7 -13.31 13.94 3.32
N GLY A 8 -12.37 13.00 3.16
CA GLY A 8 -12.23 12.33 1.88
C GLY A 8 -13.55 11.64 1.58
N ASP A 9 -14.11 11.87 0.39
CA ASP A 9 -15.34 11.20 -0.03
C ASP A 9 -15.13 9.68 0.05
N ALA A 10 -15.74 9.04 1.06
CA ALA A 10 -15.63 7.61 1.29
C ALA A 10 -16.39 6.85 0.20
N SER A 11 -15.78 6.75 -0.98
CA SER A 11 -16.28 5.94 -2.09
C SER A 11 -16.04 4.46 -1.78
N PRO A 12 -16.97 3.55 -2.15
CA PRO A 12 -16.79 2.10 -1.98
C PRO A 12 -15.47 1.62 -2.56
N TYR A 13 -14.92 0.53 -2.00
CA TYR A 13 -13.73 -0.11 -2.54
C TYR A 13 -13.87 -0.38 -4.05
N ASP A 14 -12.81 -0.08 -4.80
CA ASP A 14 -12.73 -0.35 -6.23
C ASP A 14 -11.35 -0.97 -6.52
N PRO A 15 -11.31 -2.23 -6.99
CA PRO A 15 -10.05 -2.92 -7.27
C PRO A 15 -9.23 -2.22 -8.36
N ALA A 16 -9.85 -1.49 -9.29
CA ALA A 16 -9.13 -0.76 -10.32
C ALA A 16 -8.35 0.42 -9.70
N ARG A 17 -8.95 1.15 -8.76
CA ARG A 17 -8.26 2.21 -8.01
C ARG A 17 -7.16 1.64 -7.11
N ALA A 18 -7.42 0.51 -6.45
CA ALA A 18 -6.40 -0.18 -5.66
C ALA A 18 -5.20 -0.61 -6.54
N MET A 19 -5.44 -1.14 -7.73
CA MET A 19 -4.37 -1.45 -8.69
C MET A 19 -3.64 -0.20 -9.18
N GLY A 20 -4.34 0.90 -9.42
CA GLY A 20 -3.74 2.18 -9.81
C GLY A 20 -2.81 2.75 -8.73
N LEU A 21 -3.12 2.54 -7.45
CA LEU A 21 -2.23 2.88 -6.34
C LEU A 21 -1.04 1.93 -6.26
N PHE A 22 -1.26 0.61 -6.36
CA PHE A 22 -0.19 -0.39 -6.36
C PHE A 22 0.88 -0.11 -7.44
N ALA A 23 0.43 0.24 -8.65
CA ALA A 23 1.30 0.53 -9.78
C ALA A 23 2.25 1.73 -9.55
N GLN A 24 1.87 2.68 -8.68
CA GLN A 24 2.70 3.86 -8.38
C GLN A 24 3.96 3.52 -7.58
N TYR A 25 3.92 2.41 -6.83
CA TYR A 25 5.00 1.98 -5.94
C TYR A 25 5.64 0.67 -6.38
N THR A 26 5.27 0.15 -7.54
CA THR A 26 5.80 -1.11 -8.06
C THR A 26 7.26 -0.95 -8.48
N ASP A 27 8.09 -1.93 -8.15
CA ASP A 27 9.48 -2.02 -8.58
C ASP A 27 9.54 -2.20 -10.12
N PRO A 28 10.19 -1.28 -10.86
CA PRO A 28 10.29 -1.35 -12.32
C PRO A 28 11.08 -2.57 -12.82
N ASP A 29 11.94 -3.15 -11.97
CA ASP A 29 12.75 -4.32 -12.29
C ASP A 29 12.04 -5.65 -11.95
N SER A 30 10.86 -5.59 -11.33
CA SER A 30 10.06 -6.78 -11.05
C SER A 30 9.48 -7.42 -12.33
N PRO A 31 9.29 -8.75 -12.35
CA PRO A 31 8.70 -9.42 -13.51
C PRO A 31 7.32 -8.84 -13.85
N ARG A 32 7.06 -8.57 -15.14
CA ARG A 32 5.80 -7.95 -15.60
C ARG A 32 4.56 -8.76 -15.24
N ASP A 33 4.68 -10.08 -15.17
CA ASP A 33 3.63 -11.03 -14.80
C ASP A 33 3.49 -11.24 -13.29
N ALA A 34 4.47 -10.81 -12.50
CA ALA A 34 4.47 -10.90 -11.04
C ALA A 34 4.99 -9.59 -10.40
N PRO A 35 4.32 -8.45 -10.62
CA PRO A 35 4.76 -7.15 -10.13
C PRO A 35 4.71 -7.10 -8.60
N VAL A 36 5.67 -6.40 -8.01
CA VAL A 36 5.78 -6.27 -6.54
C VAL A 36 6.12 -4.83 -6.17
N ILE A 37 5.64 -4.39 -5.02
CA ILE A 37 6.22 -3.25 -4.31
C ILE A 37 7.43 -3.79 -3.58
N GLY A 38 8.63 -3.36 -3.98
CA GLY A 38 9.89 -3.66 -3.29
C GLY A 38 10.17 -2.71 -2.12
N PRO A 39 11.36 -2.78 -1.49
CA PRO A 39 11.71 -1.95 -0.34
C PRO A 39 11.57 -0.44 -0.60
N GLU A 40 12.06 0.03 -1.75
CA GLU A 40 12.02 1.44 -2.13
C GLU A 40 10.57 1.92 -2.35
N GLY A 41 9.75 1.10 -2.98
CA GLY A 41 8.33 1.37 -3.17
C GLY A 41 7.56 1.37 -1.84
N LEU A 42 7.92 0.47 -0.92
CA LEU A 42 7.34 0.41 0.41
C LEU A 42 7.68 1.66 1.24
N GLU A 43 8.92 2.14 1.17
CA GLU A 43 9.32 3.41 1.79
C GLU A 43 8.53 4.60 1.26
N GLN A 44 8.34 4.67 -0.06
CA GLN A 44 7.54 5.71 -0.71
C GLN A 44 6.07 5.63 -0.31
N LEU A 45 5.49 4.42 -0.28
CA LEU A 45 4.12 4.18 0.17
C LEU A 45 3.92 4.63 1.62
N CYS A 46 4.79 4.20 2.53
CA CYS A 46 4.72 4.58 3.93
C CYS A 46 4.86 6.09 4.11
N THR A 47 5.79 6.73 3.40
CA THR A 47 5.96 8.18 3.42
C THR A 47 4.71 8.91 2.96
N ALA A 48 4.10 8.47 1.85
CA ALA A 48 2.86 9.06 1.32
C ALA A 48 1.66 8.87 2.27
N ALA A 49 1.61 7.74 2.99
CA ALA A 49 0.61 7.44 4.00
C ALA A 49 0.90 8.09 5.36
N ASN A 50 1.99 8.85 5.50
CA ASN A 50 2.46 9.43 6.76
C ASN A 50 2.69 8.36 7.85
N ILE A 51 3.14 7.18 7.43
CA ILE A 51 3.58 6.05 8.26
C ILE A 51 5.10 6.15 8.43
N PRO A 52 5.61 6.35 9.65
CA PRO A 52 7.05 6.28 9.90
C PRO A 52 7.58 4.90 9.57
N MET A 53 8.68 4.83 8.82
CA MET A 53 9.36 3.56 8.52
C MET A 53 9.99 2.92 9.77
N GLU A 54 10.26 3.70 10.80
CA GLU A 54 10.69 3.20 12.09
C GLU A 54 9.51 2.78 12.98
N GLY A 55 9.68 1.68 13.71
CA GLY A 55 8.69 1.18 14.66
C GLY A 55 7.75 0.13 14.08
N THR A 56 6.55 0.03 14.66
CA THR A 56 5.66 -1.12 14.43
C THR A 56 4.63 -0.91 13.32
N GLN A 57 4.41 0.33 12.86
CA GLN A 57 3.35 0.61 11.89
C GLN A 57 3.56 -0.07 10.52
N PRO A 58 4.78 -0.09 9.93
CA PRO A 58 5.01 -0.87 8.70
C PRO A 58 4.77 -2.37 8.89
N LEU A 59 5.02 -2.89 10.10
CA LEU A 59 4.74 -4.30 10.42
C LEU A 59 3.24 -4.58 10.53
N LEU A 60 2.46 -3.64 11.07
CA LEU A 60 1.00 -3.73 11.10
C LEU A 60 0.40 -3.66 9.70
N LEU A 61 0.94 -2.81 8.82
CA LEU A 61 0.57 -2.77 7.40
C LEU A 61 0.87 -4.11 6.71
N ALA A 62 2.09 -4.63 6.88
CA ALA A 62 2.48 -5.93 6.33
C ALA A 62 1.57 -7.06 6.85
N TRP A 63 1.24 -7.04 8.13
CA TRP A 63 0.30 -7.99 8.74
C TRP A 63 -1.11 -7.88 8.17
N GLN A 64 -1.63 -6.66 8.01
CA GLN A 64 -2.96 -6.41 7.43
C GLN A 64 -3.07 -6.88 5.98
N LEU A 65 -1.98 -6.77 5.21
CA LEU A 65 -1.90 -7.26 3.83
C LEU A 65 -1.56 -8.76 3.73
N ASP A 66 -1.36 -9.43 4.86
CA ASP A 66 -0.93 -10.83 4.93
C ASP A 66 0.38 -11.09 4.18
N ALA A 67 1.30 -10.10 4.19
CA ALA A 67 2.55 -10.12 3.45
C ALA A 67 3.47 -11.26 3.92
N LYS A 68 4.00 -12.03 2.98
CA LYS A 68 4.82 -13.23 3.27
C LYS A 68 6.32 -12.96 3.29
N VAL A 69 6.76 -11.88 2.63
CA VAL A 69 8.17 -11.54 2.49
C VAL A 69 8.39 -10.13 3.04
N MET A 70 9.34 -9.99 3.96
CA MET A 70 9.68 -8.69 4.53
C MET A 70 10.12 -7.71 3.43
N GLY A 71 9.65 -6.47 3.51
CA GLY A 71 10.01 -5.42 2.55
C GLY A 71 9.40 -5.59 1.16
N ARG A 72 8.48 -6.55 0.98
CA ARG A 72 7.85 -6.84 -0.31
C ARG A 72 6.34 -7.02 -0.15
N ILE A 73 5.58 -6.42 -1.07
CA ILE A 73 4.14 -6.65 -1.19
C ILE A 73 3.86 -7.07 -2.64
N SER A 74 3.28 -8.26 -2.82
CA SER A 74 2.78 -8.74 -4.10
C SER A 74 1.42 -8.15 -4.43
N LYS A 75 1.06 -8.19 -5.70
CA LYS A 75 -0.27 -7.77 -6.18
C LYS A 75 -1.42 -8.47 -5.44
N ASP A 76 -1.29 -9.77 -5.17
CA ASP A 76 -2.35 -10.55 -4.53
C ASP A 76 -2.51 -10.18 -3.05
N GLU A 77 -1.41 -10.02 -2.32
CA GLU A 77 -1.40 -9.51 -0.94
C GLU A 77 -2.06 -8.12 -0.87
N TRP A 78 -1.71 -7.23 -1.80
CA TRP A 78 -2.29 -5.90 -1.90
C TRP A 78 -3.80 -5.92 -2.15
N LEU A 79 -4.26 -6.65 -3.16
CA LEU A 79 -5.68 -6.71 -3.53
C LEU A 79 -6.52 -7.36 -2.44
N LYS A 80 -6.06 -8.51 -1.92
CA LYS A 80 -6.73 -9.21 -0.82
C LYS A 80 -6.82 -8.33 0.42
N GLY A 81 -5.70 -7.76 0.85
CA GLY A 81 -5.63 -6.93 2.05
C GLY A 81 -6.43 -5.64 1.94
N SER A 82 -6.32 -4.92 0.82
CA SER A 82 -7.06 -3.67 0.60
C SER A 82 -8.57 -3.87 0.46
N SER A 83 -9.02 -5.02 -0.05
CA SER A 83 -10.45 -5.34 -0.16
C SER A 83 -11.12 -5.70 1.17
N ALA A 84 -10.32 -5.97 2.21
CA ALA A 84 -10.78 -6.35 3.54
C ALA A 84 -10.82 -5.17 4.54
N LEU A 85 -10.51 -3.96 4.07
CA LEU A 85 -10.57 -2.69 4.83
C LEU A 85 -11.87 -1.94 4.54
#